data_AF-A0A2K8T3D2-F1
#
_entry.id   AF-A0A2K8T3D2-F1
#
_cell.length_a   1.000
_cell.length_b   1.000
_cell.length_c   1.000
_cell.angle_alpha   90.00
_cell.angle_beta   90.00
_cell.angle_gamma   90.00
#
_symmetry.space_group_name_H-M   'P 1'
#
loop_
_entity.id
_entity.type
_entity.pdbx_description
1 polymer ?
#
loop_
_entity_poly.entity_id
_entity_poly.type
_entity_poly.pdbx_seq_one_letter_code
_entity_poly.pdbx_strand_id
1 'polypeptide(L)'
;MTQSVCTHQAPSSFKPNQIVTVTEVPFKDEQALAQAELYTHLETQAEAVAPPQDPLTSRDRRIIGEIIEVEPESVRTIWIEGGITVWVQFVEGGRLPFDRNWFATRVAEVKATLPETALERNERLSDELEKACTVFGLYHGEINWLSFSTKLYQDGRFVGNVWCNQEGWYARPRQYGLNRVAPSAEQVITSLGVRATVAA
;
A
#
# COMPACT_ATOMS: atom_id res chain seq x y z
N MET A 1 -0.02 -12.03 68.43
CA MET A 1 -1.12 -12.67 69.16
C MET A 1 -2.11 -11.60 69.58
N THR A 2 -3.42 -11.90 69.48
CA THR A 2 -4.51 -11.45 70.37
C THR A 2 -4.67 -9.94 70.62
N GLN A 3 -5.69 -9.30 70.03
CA GLN A 3 -7.06 -9.15 70.55
C GLN A 3 -7.22 -8.11 71.67
N SER A 4 -8.38 -7.43 71.58
CA SER A 4 -9.20 -6.81 72.64
C SER A 4 -9.12 -5.28 72.75
N VAL A 5 -10.17 -4.51 73.04
CA VAL A 5 -11.65 -4.58 72.99
C VAL A 5 -12.15 -3.22 73.53
N CYS A 6 -13.32 -2.74 73.05
CA CYS A 6 -14.22 -1.71 73.64
C CYS A 6 -13.74 -0.25 73.71
N THR A 7 -14.58 0.80 73.59
CA THR A 7 -16.06 0.96 73.62
C THR A 7 -16.44 2.35 73.06
N HIS A 8 -17.71 2.51 72.66
CA HIS A 8 -18.65 3.63 72.94
C HIS A 8 -19.59 3.86 71.74
N GLN A 9 -20.82 3.33 71.78
CA GLN A 9 -22.05 3.89 72.38
C GLN A 9 -22.86 4.67 71.33
N ALA A 10 -23.99 4.09 70.92
CA ALA A 10 -24.93 4.68 69.97
C ALA A 10 -25.86 5.69 70.67
N PRO A 11 -26.16 6.85 70.05
CA PRO A 11 -27.10 7.80 70.62
C PRO A 11 -28.55 7.30 70.51
N SER A 12 -29.26 7.50 71.62
CA SER A 12 -30.64 7.13 71.90
C SER A 12 -31.63 7.99 71.10
N SER A 13 -32.10 7.50 69.95
CA SER A 13 -33.47 7.76 69.46
C SER A 13 -33.79 6.90 68.24
N PHE A 14 -33.77 5.58 68.38
CA PHE A 14 -34.44 4.68 67.42
C PHE A 14 -35.94 4.68 67.72
N LYS A 15 -36.77 5.11 66.78
CA LYS A 15 -38.16 4.66 66.68
C LYS A 15 -38.23 3.65 65.52
N PRO A 16 -38.55 2.37 65.78
CA PRO A 16 -38.91 1.46 64.71
C PRO A 16 -40.39 1.67 64.38
N ASN A 17 -40.67 1.84 63.10
CA ASN A 17 -41.92 1.56 62.38
C ASN A 17 -42.34 2.71 61.47
N GLN A 18 -41.96 2.60 60.21
CA GLN A 18 -42.94 2.67 59.13
C GLN A 18 -42.41 1.87 57.94
N ILE A 19 -43.08 0.76 57.65
CA ILE A 19 -42.96 0.03 56.41
C ILE A 19 -43.50 0.98 55.33
N VAL A 20 -42.62 1.53 54.50
CA VAL A 20 -43.02 2.16 53.25
C VAL A 20 -42.72 1.15 52.15
N THR A 21 -43.77 0.46 51.73
CA THR A 21 -43.79 -0.29 50.48
C THR A 21 -43.62 0.74 49.35
N VAL A 22 -42.40 0.87 48.83
CA VAL A 22 -42.21 1.50 47.52
C VAL A 22 -42.30 0.38 46.50
N THR A 23 -43.47 0.37 45.88
CA THR A 23 -43.85 -0.25 44.62
C THR A 23 -42.65 -0.56 43.71
N GLU A 24 -42.57 -1.80 43.26
CA GLU A 24 -41.71 -2.20 42.14
C GLU A 24 -41.97 -1.27 40.95
N VAL A 25 -40.95 -0.51 40.53
CA VAL A 25 -40.95 0.24 39.28
C VAL A 25 -39.79 -0.32 38.45
N PRO A 26 -40.01 -0.67 37.16
CA PRO A 26 -39.15 -1.59 36.42
C PRO A 26 -37.94 -0.84 35.86
N PHE A 27 -36.92 -0.59 36.69
CA PHE A 27 -35.69 0.07 36.26
C PHE A 27 -34.86 -0.78 35.26
N LYS A 28 -35.27 -2.03 35.00
CA LYS A 28 -34.54 -3.01 34.19
C LYS A 28 -34.89 -2.97 32.70
N ASP A 29 -36.11 -2.55 32.34
CA ASP A 29 -36.60 -2.61 30.96
C ASP A 29 -36.05 -1.47 30.09
N GLU A 30 -36.02 -0.23 30.59
CA GLU A 30 -35.48 0.90 29.83
C GLU A 30 -33.97 0.77 29.58
N GLN A 31 -33.23 0.22 30.56
CA GLN A 31 -31.79 -0.03 30.38
C GLN A 31 -31.52 -1.14 29.37
N ALA A 32 -32.33 -2.21 29.37
CA ALA A 32 -32.20 -3.28 28.38
C ALA A 32 -32.54 -2.81 26.96
N LEU A 33 -33.54 -1.93 26.84
CA LEU A 33 -33.96 -1.35 25.57
C LEU A 33 -32.91 -0.38 25.01
N ALA A 34 -32.36 0.50 25.86
CA ALA A 34 -31.26 1.39 25.48
C ALA A 34 -29.98 0.62 25.11
N GLN A 35 -29.71 -0.51 25.77
CA GLN A 35 -28.58 -1.37 25.43
C GLN A 35 -28.79 -2.05 24.06
N ALA A 36 -30.00 -2.54 23.78
CA ALA A 36 -30.33 -3.17 22.50
C ALA A 36 -30.29 -2.15 21.34
N GLU A 37 -30.75 -0.92 21.57
CA GLU A 37 -30.62 0.17 20.60
C GLU A 37 -29.15 0.52 20.35
N LEU A 38 -28.33 0.62 21.40
CA LEU A 38 -26.89 0.83 21.25
C LEU A 38 -26.21 -0.29 20.46
N TYR A 39 -26.56 -1.55 20.73
CA TYR A 39 -26.05 -2.69 19.96
C TYR A 39 -26.46 -2.62 18.49
N THR A 40 -27.73 -2.30 18.22
CA THR A 40 -28.25 -2.15 16.85
C THR A 40 -27.55 -1.01 16.11
N HIS A 41 -27.32 0.12 16.77
CA HIS A 41 -26.59 1.26 16.21
C HIS A 41 -25.10 0.94 15.96
N LEU A 42 -24.45 0.19 16.85
CA LEU A 42 -23.06 -0.27 16.68
C LEU A 42 -22.95 -1.28 15.53
N GLU A 43 -23.92 -2.19 15.40
CA GLU A 43 -23.97 -3.18 14.32
C GLU A 43 -24.22 -2.49 12.96
N THR A 44 -25.13 -1.50 12.94
CA THR A 44 -25.39 -0.68 11.74
C THR A 44 -24.19 0.20 11.36
N GLN A 45 -23.43 0.72 12.34
CA GLN A 45 -22.20 1.47 12.07
C GLN A 45 -21.04 0.56 11.64
N ALA A 46 -20.98 -0.68 12.14
CA ALA A 46 -20.00 -1.67 11.71
C ALA A 46 -20.23 -2.13 10.26
N GLU A 47 -21.50 -2.15 9.81
CA GLU A 47 -21.87 -2.45 8.43
C GLU A 47 -21.65 -1.25 7.48
N ALA A 48 -21.50 -0.04 8.01
CA ALA A 48 -21.20 1.20 7.27
C ALA A 48 -19.70 1.45 7.04
N VAL A 49 -18.83 0.48 7.32
CA VAL A 49 -17.42 0.51 6.88
C VAL A 49 -17.42 0.45 5.34
N ALA A 50 -16.66 1.36 4.73
CA ALA A 50 -16.58 1.57 3.27
C ALA A 50 -16.71 0.27 2.46
N PRO A 51 -17.40 0.28 1.29
CA PRO A 51 -17.53 -0.91 0.46
C PRO A 51 -16.15 -1.53 0.27
N PRO A 52 -16.01 -2.87 0.44
CA PRO A 52 -14.72 -3.52 0.41
C PRO A 52 -14.05 -3.16 -0.91
N GLN A 53 -12.97 -2.36 -0.83
CA GLN A 53 -12.16 -2.07 -2.00
C GLN A 53 -11.67 -3.41 -2.49
N ASP A 54 -12.03 -3.70 -3.74
CA ASP A 54 -11.58 -4.89 -4.41
C ASP A 54 -10.04 -4.93 -4.38
N PRO A 55 -9.44 -5.95 -3.75
CA PRO A 55 -7.98 -5.99 -3.58
C PRO A 55 -7.23 -6.18 -4.90
N LEU A 56 -7.93 -6.54 -5.99
CA LEU A 56 -7.35 -6.77 -7.30
C LEU A 56 -7.93 -5.82 -8.35
N THR A 57 -7.07 -5.26 -9.19
CA THR A 57 -7.52 -4.56 -10.39
C THR A 57 -7.96 -5.55 -11.47
N SER A 58 -8.72 -5.11 -12.48
CA SER A 58 -9.06 -5.94 -13.64
C SER A 58 -7.81 -6.44 -14.39
N ARG A 59 -6.72 -5.64 -14.39
CA ARG A 59 -5.44 -6.06 -14.98
C ARG A 59 -4.80 -7.19 -14.18
N ASP A 60 -4.82 -7.11 -12.85
CA ASP A 60 -4.26 -8.16 -11.99
C ASP A 60 -5.01 -9.47 -12.19
N ARG A 61 -6.35 -9.42 -12.22
CA ARG A 61 -7.18 -10.60 -12.53
C ARG A 61 -6.86 -11.19 -13.88
N ARG A 62 -6.70 -10.35 -14.91
CA ARG A 62 -6.33 -10.81 -16.25
C ARG A 62 -4.98 -11.51 -16.23
N ILE A 63 -3.99 -10.94 -15.56
CA ILE A 63 -2.66 -11.55 -15.42
C ILE A 63 -2.78 -12.90 -14.71
N ILE A 64 -3.45 -12.95 -13.56
CA ILE A 64 -3.61 -14.19 -12.78
C ILE A 64 -4.37 -15.24 -13.60
N GLY A 65 -5.47 -14.85 -14.24
CA GLY A 65 -6.30 -15.71 -15.09
C GLY A 65 -5.51 -16.33 -16.23
N GLU A 66 -4.65 -15.55 -16.89
CA GLU A 66 -3.73 -16.06 -17.92
C GLU A 66 -2.73 -17.08 -17.37
N ILE A 67 -2.14 -16.84 -16.20
CA ILE A 67 -1.12 -17.72 -15.59
C ILE A 67 -1.68 -19.09 -15.24
N ILE A 68 -2.92 -19.13 -14.74
CA ILE A 68 -3.56 -20.35 -14.21
C ILE A 68 -4.68 -20.88 -15.11
N GLU A 69 -4.84 -20.30 -16.30
CA GLU A 69 -5.79 -20.69 -17.34
C GLU A 69 -7.26 -20.68 -16.89
N VAL A 70 -7.70 -19.60 -16.24
CA VAL A 70 -9.08 -19.39 -15.78
C VAL A 70 -9.66 -18.05 -16.23
N GLU A 71 -10.98 -17.92 -16.15
CA GLU A 71 -11.65 -16.63 -16.35
C GLU A 71 -11.18 -15.62 -15.29
N PRO A 72 -10.71 -14.41 -15.67
CA PRO A 72 -10.20 -13.41 -14.73
C PRO A 72 -11.16 -13.11 -13.57
N GLU A 73 -12.45 -13.01 -13.87
CA GLU A 73 -13.54 -12.70 -12.94
C GLU A 73 -13.76 -13.80 -11.90
N SER A 74 -13.29 -15.03 -12.15
CA SER A 74 -13.33 -16.11 -11.18
C SER A 74 -12.35 -15.91 -10.02
N VAL A 75 -11.35 -15.03 -10.17
CA VAL A 75 -10.31 -14.76 -9.16
C VAL A 75 -10.81 -13.72 -8.15
N ARG A 76 -10.85 -14.13 -6.87
CA ARG A 76 -11.26 -13.27 -5.75
C ARG A 76 -10.10 -12.49 -5.16
N THR A 77 -9.00 -13.17 -4.83
CA THR A 77 -7.84 -12.53 -4.17
C THR A 77 -6.60 -13.42 -4.26
N ILE A 78 -5.46 -12.86 -3.87
CA ILE A 78 -4.15 -13.49 -3.83
C ILE A 78 -3.39 -13.05 -2.57
N TRP A 79 -2.63 -13.94 -1.96
CA TRP A 79 -1.70 -13.58 -0.88
C TRP A 79 -0.47 -14.47 -0.88
N ILE A 80 0.58 -14.01 -0.19
CA ILE A 80 1.81 -14.78 0.02
C ILE A 80 1.80 -15.31 1.44
N GLU A 81 1.92 -16.62 1.60
CA GLU A 81 2.06 -17.29 2.88
C GLU A 81 3.50 -17.78 3.07
N GLY A 82 4.07 -17.50 4.25
CA GLY A 82 5.42 -17.94 4.61
C GLY A 82 6.54 -17.37 3.72
N GLY A 83 6.25 -16.38 2.88
CA GLY A 83 7.21 -15.82 1.91
C GLY A 83 7.57 -16.74 0.74
N ILE A 84 6.93 -17.90 0.63
CA ILE A 84 7.31 -18.98 -0.31
C ILE A 84 6.12 -19.39 -1.17
N THR A 85 4.91 -19.43 -0.62
CA THR A 85 3.71 -19.90 -1.34
C THR A 85 2.82 -18.73 -1.69
N VAL A 86 2.44 -18.65 -2.96
CA VAL A 86 1.39 -17.76 -3.46
C VAL A 86 0.09 -18.54 -3.46
N TRP A 87 -0.93 -18.04 -2.77
CA TRP A 87 -2.26 -18.62 -2.76
C TRP A 87 -3.20 -17.77 -3.60
N VAL A 88 -3.91 -18.40 -4.54
CA VAL A 88 -4.99 -17.78 -5.31
C VAL A 88 -6.32 -18.34 -4.82
N GLN A 89 -7.27 -17.47 -4.47
CA GLN A 89 -8.62 -17.86 -4.05
C GLN A 89 -9.64 -17.46 -5.11
N PHE A 90 -10.58 -18.37 -5.40
CA PHE A 90 -11.66 -18.12 -6.36
C PHE A 90 -12.94 -17.61 -5.69
N VAL A 91 -13.82 -17.02 -6.49
CA VAL A 91 -15.13 -16.49 -6.06
C VAL A 91 -16.05 -17.62 -5.59
N GLU A 92 -16.10 -18.74 -6.33
CA GLU A 92 -16.91 -19.92 -6.00
C GLU A 92 -16.36 -20.73 -4.81
N GLY A 93 -15.21 -20.31 -4.27
CA GLY A 93 -14.47 -21.05 -3.25
C GLY A 93 -13.33 -21.88 -3.83
N GLY A 94 -12.56 -22.52 -2.96
CA GLY A 94 -11.33 -23.20 -3.35
C GLY A 94 -10.11 -22.27 -3.43
N ARG A 95 -8.93 -22.88 -3.32
CA ARG A 95 -7.63 -22.19 -3.29
C ARG A 95 -6.58 -23.03 -4.00
N LEU A 96 -5.70 -22.38 -4.76
CA LEU A 96 -4.56 -23.02 -5.41
C LEU A 96 -3.25 -22.46 -4.88
N PRO A 97 -2.31 -23.31 -4.42
CA PRO A 97 -0.97 -22.90 -4.05
C PRO A 97 -0.01 -22.93 -5.24
N PHE A 98 0.88 -21.95 -5.29
CA PHE A 98 1.96 -21.86 -6.28
C PHE A 98 3.28 -21.50 -5.59
N ASP A 99 4.40 -21.95 -6.16
CA ASP A 99 5.72 -21.45 -5.76
C ASP A 99 5.84 -19.97 -6.12
N ARG A 100 6.35 -19.16 -5.18
CA ARG A 100 6.45 -17.70 -5.33
C ARG A 100 7.35 -17.30 -6.50
N ASN A 101 8.50 -17.94 -6.67
CA ASN A 101 9.44 -17.56 -7.72
C ASN A 101 8.90 -17.95 -9.10
N TRP A 102 8.33 -19.15 -9.21
CA TRP A 102 7.63 -19.59 -10.40
C TRP A 102 6.50 -18.62 -10.78
N PHE A 103 5.66 -18.25 -9.82
CA PHE A 103 4.53 -17.35 -10.07
C PHE A 103 5.03 -15.96 -10.48
N ALA A 104 6.06 -15.43 -9.83
CA ALA A 104 6.67 -14.16 -10.19
C ALA A 104 7.25 -14.15 -11.62
N THR A 105 7.91 -15.25 -12.02
CA THR A 105 8.38 -15.42 -13.41
C THR A 105 7.22 -15.38 -14.40
N ARG A 106 6.13 -16.11 -14.13
CA ARG A 106 4.94 -16.10 -15.00
C ARG A 106 4.26 -14.73 -15.06
N VAL A 107 4.18 -14.01 -13.94
CA VAL A 107 3.69 -12.63 -13.92
C VAL A 107 4.52 -11.74 -14.85
N ALA A 108 5.85 -11.84 -14.81
CA ALA A 108 6.72 -11.06 -15.68
C ALA A 108 6.53 -11.41 -17.17
N GLU A 109 6.42 -12.71 -17.49
CA GLU A 109 6.16 -13.19 -18.85
C GLU A 109 4.83 -12.66 -19.39
N VAL A 110 3.75 -12.75 -18.61
CA VAL A 110 2.43 -12.24 -19.03
C VAL A 110 2.45 -10.72 -19.17
N LYS A 111 3.04 -10.00 -18.22
CA LYS A 111 3.17 -8.54 -18.28
C LYS A 111 3.91 -8.07 -19.53
N ALA A 112 4.91 -8.82 -20.00
CA ALA A 112 5.65 -8.50 -21.23
C ALA A 112 4.78 -8.55 -22.50
N THR A 113 3.65 -9.25 -22.47
CA THR A 113 2.68 -9.30 -23.60
C THR A 113 1.63 -8.19 -23.53
N LEU A 114 1.48 -7.55 -22.37
CA LEU A 114 0.51 -6.50 -22.14
C LEU A 114 1.12 -5.12 -22.40
N PRO A 115 0.31 -4.13 -22.80
CA PRO A 115 0.77 -2.74 -22.85
C PRO A 115 1.32 -2.33 -21.47
N GLU A 116 2.52 -1.77 -21.47
CA GLU A 116 3.20 -1.27 -20.27
C GLU A 116 2.36 -0.16 -19.62
N THR A 117 2.16 -0.24 -18.30
CA THR A 117 1.51 0.85 -17.56
C THR A 117 2.45 2.04 -17.41
N ALA A 118 1.90 3.22 -17.11
CA ALA A 118 2.73 4.40 -16.84
C ALA A 118 3.71 4.17 -15.68
N LEU A 119 3.29 3.42 -14.65
CA LEU A 119 4.13 3.06 -13.51
C LEU A 119 5.25 2.10 -13.93
N GLU A 120 4.93 1.00 -14.62
CA GLU A 120 5.93 0.02 -15.08
C GLU A 120 6.97 0.68 -16.02
N ARG A 121 6.51 1.55 -16.92
CA ARG A 121 7.38 2.35 -17.79
C ARG A 121 8.34 3.20 -16.97
N ASN A 122 7.79 3.90 -15.98
CA ASN A 122 8.55 4.79 -15.13
C ASN A 122 9.60 4.03 -14.31
N GLU A 123 9.24 2.91 -13.71
CA GLU A 123 10.17 2.04 -12.98
C GLU A 123 11.31 1.56 -13.89
N ARG A 124 10.98 1.05 -15.08
CA ARG A 124 11.99 0.62 -16.07
C ARG A 124 12.93 1.77 -16.48
N LEU A 125 12.39 2.96 -16.71
CA LEU A 125 13.20 4.14 -17.06
C LEU A 125 14.06 4.61 -15.88
N SER A 126 13.59 4.46 -14.65
CA SER A 126 14.36 4.75 -13.43
C SER A 126 15.56 3.80 -13.33
N ASP A 127 15.33 2.50 -13.50
CA ASP A 127 16.39 1.49 -13.51
C ASP A 127 17.43 1.75 -14.62
N GLU A 128 16.96 2.13 -15.81
CA GLU A 128 17.83 2.49 -16.93
C GLU A 128 18.69 3.73 -16.60
N LEU A 129 18.08 4.76 -15.99
CA LEU A 129 18.76 5.96 -15.58
C LEU A 129 19.79 5.71 -14.48
N GLU A 130 19.47 4.90 -13.47
CA GLU A 130 20.37 4.55 -12.37
C GLU A 130 21.61 3.79 -12.87
N LYS A 131 21.41 2.82 -13.78
CA LYS A 131 22.50 2.10 -14.44
C LYS A 131 23.38 3.06 -15.22
N ALA A 132 22.79 3.96 -16.01
CA ALA A 132 23.55 4.95 -16.76
C ALA A 132 24.31 5.90 -15.81
N CYS A 133 23.66 6.42 -14.77
CA CYS A 133 24.31 7.28 -13.77
C CYS A 133 25.52 6.59 -13.13
N THR A 134 25.40 5.30 -12.81
CA THR A 134 26.51 4.49 -12.27
C THR A 134 27.71 4.46 -13.23
N VAL A 135 27.49 4.26 -14.53
CA VAL A 135 28.56 4.25 -15.55
C VAL A 135 29.30 5.60 -15.62
N PHE A 136 28.60 6.72 -15.46
CA PHE A 136 29.17 8.06 -15.54
C PHE A 136 29.61 8.65 -14.21
N GLY A 137 29.46 7.92 -13.09
CA GLY A 137 29.72 8.46 -11.75
C GLY A 137 28.83 9.66 -11.43
N LEU A 138 27.57 9.60 -11.87
CA LEU A 138 26.55 10.62 -11.63
C LEU A 138 25.55 10.16 -10.57
N TYR A 139 24.81 11.12 -10.03
CA TYR A 139 23.57 10.85 -9.31
C TYR A 139 22.45 11.73 -9.86
N HIS A 140 21.22 11.26 -9.77
CA HIS A 140 20.05 12.04 -10.14
C HIS A 140 19.35 12.62 -8.91
N GLY A 141 18.65 13.74 -9.10
CA GLY A 141 17.74 14.29 -8.11
C GLY A 141 16.40 13.55 -8.08
N GLU A 142 15.42 14.15 -7.42
CA GLU A 142 14.04 13.66 -7.41
C GLU A 142 13.48 13.55 -8.85
N ILE A 143 12.88 12.40 -9.14
CA ILE A 143 12.23 12.13 -10.43
C ILE A 143 10.78 12.64 -10.36
N ASN A 144 10.43 13.53 -11.28
CA ASN A 144 9.03 13.85 -11.53
C ASN A 144 8.40 12.71 -12.33
N TRP A 145 7.64 11.86 -11.64
CA TRP A 145 7.01 10.66 -12.22
C TRP A 145 5.92 10.95 -13.27
N LEU A 146 5.30 12.13 -13.26
CA LEU A 146 4.28 12.46 -14.26
C LEU A 146 4.89 12.69 -15.66
N SER A 147 6.08 13.27 -15.70
CA SER A 147 6.77 13.63 -16.95
C SER A 147 8.04 12.81 -17.21
N PHE A 148 8.40 11.94 -16.26
CA PHE A 148 9.70 11.27 -16.14
C PHE A 148 10.87 12.24 -16.39
N SER A 149 11.17 13.07 -15.38
CA SER A 149 12.23 14.07 -15.50
C SER A 149 13.01 14.30 -14.22
N THR A 150 14.30 14.60 -14.36
CA THR A 150 15.19 14.84 -13.21
C THR A 150 16.43 15.65 -13.61
N LYS A 151 17.17 16.08 -12.59
CA LYS A 151 18.46 16.76 -12.70
C LYS A 151 19.58 15.76 -12.44
N LEU A 152 20.67 15.88 -13.19
CA LEU A 152 21.88 15.10 -13.00
C LEU A 152 22.97 15.93 -12.35
N TYR A 153 23.76 15.26 -11.52
CA TYR A 153 24.83 15.87 -10.77
C TYR A 153 26.07 14.97 -10.74
N GLN A 154 27.23 15.62 -10.67
CA GLN A 154 28.55 15.00 -10.48
C GLN A 154 29.27 15.74 -9.37
N ASP A 155 29.69 15.05 -8.31
CA ASP A 155 30.42 15.66 -7.17
C ASP A 155 29.73 16.92 -6.59
N GLY A 156 28.41 16.89 -6.44
CA GLY A 156 27.64 18.05 -5.95
C GLY A 156 27.29 19.11 -7.00
N ARG A 157 27.86 19.01 -8.22
CA ARG A 157 27.71 20.00 -9.29
C ARG A 157 26.65 19.59 -10.28
N PHE A 158 25.78 20.54 -10.64
CA PHE A 158 24.78 20.34 -11.67
C PHE A 158 25.41 20.11 -13.04
N VAL A 159 25.00 19.03 -13.71
CA VAL A 159 25.49 18.62 -15.03
C VAL A 159 24.48 18.95 -16.12
N GLY A 160 23.20 18.70 -15.85
CA GLY A 160 22.15 18.87 -16.84
C GLY A 160 20.81 18.34 -16.35
N ASN A 161 19.80 18.49 -17.20
CA ASN A 161 18.48 17.92 -16.98
C ASN A 161 18.26 16.79 -17.99
N VAL A 162 17.55 15.76 -17.56
CA VAL A 162 17.18 14.60 -18.38
C VAL A 162 15.68 14.33 -18.24
N TRP A 163 15.08 13.90 -19.34
CA TRP A 163 13.67 13.55 -19.46
C TRP A 163 13.50 12.32 -20.34
N CYS A 164 12.35 11.66 -20.26
CA CYS A 164 11.94 10.65 -21.22
C CYS A 164 10.44 10.71 -21.53
N ASN A 165 10.09 10.86 -22.81
CA ASN A 165 8.72 10.82 -23.30
C ASN A 165 8.54 9.66 -24.31
N GLN A 166 7.47 9.68 -25.11
CA GLN A 166 7.20 8.67 -26.14
C GLN A 166 8.22 8.67 -27.29
N GLU A 167 8.92 9.78 -27.52
CA GLU A 167 9.94 9.92 -28.58
C GLU A 167 11.31 9.42 -28.12
N GLY A 168 11.47 9.15 -26.81
CA GLY A 168 12.69 8.64 -26.21
C GLY A 168 13.29 9.57 -25.16
N TRP A 169 14.58 9.37 -24.89
CA TRP A 169 15.33 10.15 -23.93
C TRP A 169 15.72 11.50 -24.52
N TYR A 170 15.62 12.56 -23.74
CA TYR A 170 16.18 13.84 -24.14
C TYR A 170 16.79 14.58 -22.96
N ALA A 171 17.82 15.36 -23.25
CA ALA A 171 18.57 16.09 -22.24
C ALA A 171 18.85 17.53 -22.66
N ARG A 172 19.08 18.37 -21.66
CA ARG A 172 19.56 19.74 -21.83
C ARG A 172 20.66 20.05 -20.81
N PRO A 173 21.83 20.55 -21.25
CA PRO A 173 22.88 20.99 -20.34
C PRO A 173 22.45 22.18 -19.47
N ARG A 174 21.52 23.01 -19.98
CA ARG A 174 20.97 24.19 -19.30
C ARG A 174 19.46 24.25 -19.48
N GLN A 175 18.77 24.99 -18.61
CA GLN A 175 17.31 25.11 -18.64
C GLN A 175 16.79 25.64 -20.00
N TYR A 176 17.56 26.55 -20.62
CA TYR A 176 17.28 27.10 -21.95
C TYR A 176 18.32 26.57 -22.95
N GLY A 177 17.87 25.77 -23.91
CA GLY A 177 18.71 25.13 -24.91
C GLY A 177 17.93 24.12 -25.76
N LEU A 178 18.55 23.68 -26.86
CA LEU A 178 17.98 22.64 -27.73
C LEU A 178 17.99 21.28 -27.02
N ASN A 179 16.94 20.50 -27.25
CA ASN A 179 16.87 19.12 -26.81
C ASN A 179 17.94 18.29 -27.54
N ARG A 180 18.72 17.53 -26.78
CA ARG A 180 19.57 16.45 -27.31
C ARG A 180 18.81 15.15 -27.09
N VAL A 181 18.35 14.53 -28.17
CA VAL A 181 17.52 13.31 -28.11
C VAL A 181 18.39 12.08 -28.35
N ALA A 182 18.11 10.99 -27.63
CA ALA A 182 18.80 9.73 -27.76
C ALA A 182 17.86 8.54 -27.46
N PRO A 183 18.14 7.34 -27.98
CA PRO A 183 17.34 6.15 -27.71
C PRO A 183 17.54 5.56 -26.31
N SER A 184 18.57 5.95 -25.56
CA SER A 184 18.85 5.43 -24.22
C SER A 184 19.37 6.49 -23.25
N ALA A 185 19.24 6.22 -21.94
CA ALA A 185 19.76 7.07 -20.88
C ALA A 185 21.28 7.29 -21.00
N GLU A 186 22.04 6.24 -21.31
CA GLU A 186 23.50 6.34 -21.47
C GLU A 186 23.89 7.29 -22.60
N GLN A 187 23.23 7.17 -23.75
CA GLN A 187 23.51 8.03 -24.91
C GLN A 187 23.07 9.46 -24.65
N VAL A 188 21.95 9.67 -23.95
CA VAL A 188 21.49 11.02 -23.62
C VAL A 188 22.42 11.70 -22.61
N ILE A 189 22.98 10.96 -21.65
CA ILE A 189 23.97 11.48 -20.70
C ILE A 189 25.29 11.80 -21.42
N THR A 190 25.75 10.93 -22.31
CA THR A 190 26.93 11.20 -23.15
C THR A 190 26.75 12.50 -23.92
N SER A 191 25.53 12.75 -24.42
CA SER A 191 25.21 13.99 -25.13
C SER A 191 25.42 15.24 -24.27
N LEU A 192 25.40 15.16 -22.93
CA LEU A 192 25.68 16.28 -22.03
C LEU A 192 27.18 16.62 -21.95
N GLY A 193 28.05 15.82 -22.56
CA GLY A 193 29.51 16.02 -22.53
C GLY A 193 30.20 15.36 -21.34
N VAL A 194 29.50 14.48 -20.62
CA VAL A 194 30.05 13.68 -19.53
C VAL A 194 30.82 12.50 -20.10
N ARG A 195 31.97 12.17 -19.49
CA ARG A 195 32.75 10.98 -19.85
C ARG A 195 32.45 9.85 -18.87
N ALA A 196 32.35 8.63 -19.38
CA ALA A 196 32.21 7.45 -18.54
C ALA A 196 33.38 7.37 -17.54
N THR A 197 33.09 6.90 -16.33
CA THR A 197 34.14 6.60 -15.36
C THR A 197 34.93 5.41 -15.90
N VAL A 198 36.22 5.62 -16.21
CA VAL A 198 37.10 4.53 -16.59
C VAL A 198 37.31 3.70 -15.32
N ALA A 199 36.88 2.44 -15.33
CA ALA A 199 37.19 1.51 -14.26
C ALA A 199 38.72 1.44 -14.12
N ALA A 200 39.22 1.86 -12.95
CA ALA A 200 40.62 1.76 -12.58
C ALA A 200 41.00 0.32 -12.22
#